data_AF-J9FG73-F1
#
_entry.id   AF-J9FG73-F1
#
_cell.length_a   1.000
_cell.length_b   1.000
_cell.length_c   1.000
_cell.angle_alpha   90.00
_cell.angle_beta   90.00
_cell.angle_gamma   90.00
#
_symmetry.space_group_name_H-M   'P 1'
#
loop_
_entity.id
_entity.type
_entity.pdbx_description
1 polymer ?
#
loop_
_entity_poly.entity_id
_entity_poly.type
_entity_poly.pdbx_seq_one_letter_code
_entity_poly.pdbx_strand_id
1 'polypeptide(L)'
;MIITSMAQFAAATKFPNGTDTKMNFFSCGPVNTIDVSSIELFDRNGLSMYPIRLEDLATVKLKSYNNGNVIEKDRVNVEVYAYMDNDGTWMWRNIIPEPFRFLLFNIDGCKMAHNCPLTKGDLELILPLNLYKYAILLNSSIK
;
A
#
# COMPACT_ATOMS: atom_id res chain seq x y z
N MET A 1 -7.99 26.30 -36.75
CA MET A 1 -7.94 26.48 -35.29
C MET A 1 -9.32 26.25 -34.72
N ILE A 2 -9.60 25.04 -34.27
CA ILE A 2 -10.56 24.71 -33.20
C ILE A 2 -9.86 23.58 -32.45
N ILE A 3 -9.32 23.89 -31.28
CA ILE A 3 -8.72 22.88 -30.40
C ILE A 3 -9.89 22.24 -29.67
N THR A 4 -10.23 21.01 -30.05
CA THR A 4 -11.14 20.16 -29.28
C THR A 4 -10.45 19.73 -27.99
N SER A 5 -10.50 20.60 -26.98
CA SER A 5 -10.24 20.22 -25.59
C SER A 5 -11.46 19.49 -25.06
N MET A 6 -11.49 18.16 -25.19
CA MET A 6 -12.37 17.34 -24.37
C MET A 6 -11.69 17.18 -23.01
N ALA A 7 -11.87 18.19 -22.16
CA ALA A 7 -11.70 18.04 -20.73
C ALA A 7 -12.74 17.03 -20.25
N GLN A 8 -12.38 15.75 -20.24
CA GLN A 8 -13.17 14.72 -19.61
C GLN A 8 -12.92 14.83 -18.10
N PHE A 9 -13.53 15.86 -17.49
CA PHE A 9 -13.82 15.85 -16.06
C PHE A 9 -14.83 14.72 -15.84
N ALA A 10 -14.31 13.50 -15.70
CA ALA A 10 -15.03 12.48 -14.98
C ALA A 10 -15.13 12.99 -13.54
N ALA A 11 -16.27 13.61 -13.23
CA ALA A 11 -16.79 13.65 -11.88
C ALA A 11 -16.97 12.19 -11.44
N ALA A 12 -15.89 11.56 -11.00
CA ALA A 12 -15.91 10.24 -10.39
C ALA A 12 -16.55 10.39 -9.01
N THR A 13 -17.89 10.47 -9.00
CA THR A 13 -18.73 10.45 -7.80
C THR A 13 -18.77 9.06 -7.16
N LYS A 14 -18.00 8.09 -7.69
CA LYS A 14 -17.89 6.70 -7.23
C LYS A 14 -16.45 6.23 -7.42
N PHE A 15 -16.01 5.36 -6.49
CA PHE A 15 -14.66 4.78 -6.43
C PHE A 15 -14.04 4.60 -7.84
N PRO A 16 -12.84 5.13 -8.08
CA PRO A 16 -12.18 4.89 -9.36
C PRO A 16 -12.02 3.37 -9.53
N ASN A 17 -12.18 2.88 -10.77
CA ASN A 17 -11.57 1.65 -11.28
C ASN A 17 -11.84 0.28 -10.62
N GLY A 18 -12.96 0.07 -9.91
CA GLY A 18 -13.32 -1.27 -9.39
C GLY A 18 -12.53 -1.71 -8.15
N THR A 19 -11.89 -0.75 -7.48
CA THR A 19 -11.21 -0.89 -6.17
C THR A 19 -12.16 -1.03 -4.97
N ASP A 20 -13.45 -1.23 -5.23
CA ASP A 20 -14.47 -1.59 -4.26
C ASP A 20 -14.67 -3.11 -4.15
N THR A 21 -14.24 -3.89 -5.15
CA THR A 21 -14.49 -5.35 -5.24
C THR A 21 -13.24 -6.21 -5.11
N LYS A 22 -12.05 -5.67 -5.41
CA LYS A 22 -10.77 -6.37 -5.26
C LYS A 22 -9.60 -5.42 -5.06
N MET A 23 -8.54 -5.93 -4.42
CA MET A 23 -7.27 -5.23 -4.33
C MET A 23 -6.60 -5.17 -5.70
N ASN A 24 -6.04 -4.01 -6.01
CA ASN A 24 -5.22 -3.79 -7.19
C ASN A 24 -3.81 -3.40 -6.71
N PHE A 25 -2.78 -3.96 -7.33
CA PHE A 25 -1.39 -3.64 -7.03
C PHE A 25 -0.61 -3.49 -8.33
N PHE A 26 0.37 -2.60 -8.32
CA PHE A 26 1.19 -2.27 -9.47
C PHE A 26 2.62 -2.08 -9.01
N SER A 27 3.57 -2.63 -9.75
CA SER A 27 4.98 -2.36 -9.50
C SER A 27 5.36 -1.05 -10.20
N CYS A 28 5.84 -0.07 -9.43
CA CYS A 28 6.22 1.25 -9.92
C CYS A 28 7.75 1.34 -10.06
N GLY A 29 8.26 1.89 -11.17
CA GLY A 29 9.69 2.14 -11.39
C GLY A 29 10.32 1.33 -12.54
N PRO A 30 11.42 1.82 -13.14
CA PRO A 30 12.10 1.09 -14.22
C PRO A 30 12.91 -0.09 -13.66
N VAL A 31 12.64 -1.28 -14.17
CA VAL A 31 13.33 -2.56 -13.86
C VAL A 31 13.35 -2.90 -12.37
N ASN A 32 12.24 -3.46 -11.88
CA ASN A 32 12.18 -3.96 -10.52
C ASN A 32 12.98 -5.27 -10.44
N THR A 33 13.98 -5.29 -9.55
CA THR A 33 14.74 -6.51 -9.24
C THR A 33 13.84 -7.56 -8.59
N ILE A 34 12.82 -7.12 -7.84
CA ILE A 34 11.81 -7.95 -7.22
C ILE A 34 10.48 -7.78 -7.97
N ASP A 35 9.95 -8.86 -8.52
CA ASP A 35 8.61 -8.90 -9.11
C ASP A 35 7.60 -9.39 -8.08
N VAL A 36 6.58 -8.60 -7.76
CA VAL A 36 5.48 -9.00 -6.86
C VAL A 36 4.35 -9.59 -7.69
N SER A 37 3.97 -10.84 -7.41
CA SER A 37 2.91 -11.57 -8.14
C SER A 37 1.60 -11.65 -7.35
N SER A 38 1.63 -11.46 -6.04
CA SER A 38 0.45 -11.48 -5.18
C SER A 38 0.67 -10.67 -3.91
N ILE A 39 -0.39 -10.01 -3.47
CA ILE A 39 -0.53 -9.38 -2.16
C ILE A 39 -1.81 -9.95 -1.54
N GLU A 40 -1.74 -10.36 -0.28
CA GLU A 40 -2.88 -10.76 0.52
C GLU A 40 -2.81 -10.05 1.88
N LEU A 41 -3.94 -9.53 2.35
CA LEU A 41 -4.04 -8.81 3.61
C LEU A 41 -4.83 -9.66 4.59
N PHE A 42 -4.41 -9.68 5.84
CA PHE A 42 -5.05 -10.46 6.90
C PHE A 42 -5.35 -9.60 8.11
N ASP A 43 -6.53 -9.85 8.69
CA ASP A 43 -6.93 -9.25 9.96
C ASP A 43 -6.21 -9.90 11.15
N ARG A 44 -6.47 -9.38 12.35
CA ARG A 44 -5.89 -9.90 13.60
C ARG A 44 -6.28 -11.35 13.94
N ASN A 45 -7.32 -11.88 13.30
CA ASN A 45 -7.75 -13.26 13.44
C ASN A 45 -7.16 -14.18 12.34
N GLY A 46 -6.34 -13.63 11.43
CA GLY A 46 -5.76 -14.36 10.32
C GLY A 46 -6.73 -14.58 9.16
N LEU A 47 -7.86 -13.87 9.11
CA LEU A 47 -8.81 -13.96 8.00
C LEU A 47 -8.40 -12.99 6.89
N SER A 48 -8.50 -13.46 5.64
CA SER A 48 -8.25 -12.63 4.47
C SER A 48 -9.18 -11.40 4.50
N MET A 49 -8.59 -10.23 4.29
CA MET A 49 -9.25 -8.96 4.47
C MET A 49 -9.35 -8.20 3.15
N TYR A 50 -10.59 -8.08 2.70
CA TYR A 50 -10.99 -7.08 1.72
C TYR A 50 -12.49 -6.77 1.89
N PRO A 51 -12.95 -5.50 1.84
CA PRO A 51 -12.17 -4.27 1.70
C PRO A 51 -11.22 -4.02 2.89
N ILE A 52 -10.20 -3.19 2.68
CA ILE A 52 -9.15 -2.94 3.66
C ILE A 52 -9.72 -2.12 4.82
N ARG A 53 -9.71 -2.70 6.03
CA ARG A 53 -9.98 -1.98 7.28
C ARG A 53 -8.66 -1.80 8.00
N LEU A 54 -8.07 -0.61 7.88
CA LEU A 54 -6.72 -0.34 8.39
C LEU A 54 -6.58 -0.61 9.90
N GLU A 55 -7.62 -0.33 10.68
CA GLU A 55 -7.66 -0.62 12.13
C GLU A 55 -7.60 -2.11 12.48
N ASP A 56 -8.01 -2.99 11.56
CA ASP A 56 -7.96 -4.43 11.76
C ASP A 56 -6.74 -5.07 11.09
N LEU A 57 -6.03 -4.34 10.23
CA LEU A 57 -4.91 -4.88 9.45
C LEU A 57 -3.80 -5.32 10.41
N ALA A 58 -3.40 -6.59 10.27
CA ALA A 58 -2.38 -7.19 11.11
C ALA A 58 -1.21 -7.76 10.30
N THR A 59 -1.47 -8.33 9.13
CA THR A 59 -0.43 -9.00 8.34
C THR A 59 -0.62 -8.76 6.86
N VAL A 60 0.50 -8.51 6.16
CA VAL A 60 0.58 -8.47 4.71
C VAL A 60 1.40 -9.66 4.27
N LYS A 61 0.86 -10.47 3.37
CA LYS A 61 1.58 -11.56 2.72
C LYS A 61 1.86 -11.19 1.28
N LEU A 62 3.10 -11.32 0.87
CA LEU A 62 3.57 -11.04 -0.48
C LEU A 62 4.18 -12.31 -1.06
N LYS A 63 3.82 -12.62 -2.31
CA LYS A 63 4.60 -13.55 -3.14
C LYS A 63 5.34 -12.74 -4.16
N SER A 64 6.64 -12.98 -4.26
CA SER A 64 7.49 -12.27 -5.19
C SER A 64 8.62 -13.15 -5.73
N TYR A 65 9.35 -12.63 -6.70
CA TYR A 65 10.50 -13.29 -7.30
C TYR A 65 11.65 -12.30 -7.42
N ASN A 66 12.83 -12.66 -6.91
CA ASN A 66 14.05 -11.89 -7.10
C ASN A 66 14.75 -12.31 -8.38
N ASN A 67 14.76 -11.43 -9.38
CA ASN A 67 15.44 -11.61 -10.66
C ASN A 67 16.92 -11.21 -10.62
N GLY A 68 17.34 -10.42 -9.63
CA GLY A 68 18.67 -9.84 -9.56
C GLY A 68 19.60 -10.55 -8.58
N ASN A 69 20.50 -9.76 -8.00
CA ASN A 69 21.46 -10.23 -7.01
C ASN A 69 20.81 -10.41 -5.63
N VAL A 70 21.51 -11.10 -4.75
CA VAL A 70 21.12 -11.25 -3.34
C VAL A 70 21.01 -9.87 -2.70
N ILE A 71 19.91 -9.63 -1.98
CA ILE A 71 19.68 -8.39 -1.23
C ILE A 71 19.89 -8.68 0.25
N GLU A 72 21.00 -8.17 0.80
CA GLU A 72 21.39 -8.35 2.20
C GLU A 72 20.59 -7.46 3.16
N LYS A 73 20.18 -6.28 2.68
CA LYS A 73 19.49 -5.25 3.45
C LYS A 73 18.49 -4.54 2.55
N ASP A 74 17.31 -4.31 3.09
CA ASP A 74 16.22 -3.60 2.41
C ASP A 74 15.63 -2.51 3.32
N ARG A 75 15.33 -1.37 2.72
CA ARG A 75 14.74 -0.21 3.40
C ARG A 75 13.52 0.26 2.65
N VAL A 76 12.40 0.32 3.36
CA VAL A 76 11.08 0.57 2.78
C VAL A 76 10.48 1.86 3.34
N ASN A 77 9.87 2.63 2.46
CA ASN A 77 9.00 3.74 2.81
C ASN A 77 7.56 3.34 2.47
N VAL A 78 6.64 3.54 3.42
CA VAL A 78 5.22 3.22 3.25
C VAL A 78 4.43 4.52 3.34
N GLU A 79 3.64 4.78 2.30
CA GLU A 79 2.68 5.87 2.29
C GLU A 79 1.27 5.29 2.14
N VAL A 80 0.32 5.84 2.91
CA VAL A 80 -1.07 5.37 2.89
C VAL A 80 -1.95 6.54 2.47
N TYR A 81 -2.66 6.36 1.35
CA TYR A 81 -3.57 7.35 0.82
C TYR A 81 -5.01 6.83 0.83
N ALA A 82 -5.96 7.72 1.07
CA ALA A 82 -7.38 7.49 0.83
C ALA A 82 -7.90 8.46 -0.22
N TYR A 83 -8.86 8.00 -1.03
CA TYR A 83 -9.59 8.85 -1.96
C TYR A 83 -10.78 9.45 -1.21
N MET A 84 -10.76 10.75 -0.99
CA MET A 84 -11.71 11.43 -0.12
C MET A 84 -12.19 12.75 -0.72
N ASP A 85 -13.39 13.17 -0.33
CA ASP A 85 -13.90 14.50 -0.63
C ASP A 85 -13.16 15.57 0.18
N ASN A 86 -12.87 16.68 -0.48
CA ASN A 86 -12.37 17.89 0.17
C ASN A 86 -13.07 19.10 -0.46
N ASP A 87 -14.05 19.62 0.27
CA ASP A 87 -14.86 20.78 -0.13
C ASP A 87 -15.49 20.59 -1.53
N GLY A 88 -16.05 19.41 -1.81
CA GLY A 88 -16.68 19.06 -3.08
C GLY A 88 -15.73 18.57 -4.18
N THR A 89 -14.43 18.46 -3.89
CA THR A 89 -13.41 17.91 -4.80
C THR A 89 -12.83 16.61 -4.27
N TRP A 90 -13.03 15.51 -4.99
CA TRP A 90 -12.48 14.21 -4.63
C TRP A 90 -11.02 14.06 -5.07
N MET A 91 -10.14 13.74 -4.12
CA MET A 91 -8.71 13.61 -4.37
C MET A 91 -8.04 12.57 -3.46
N TRP A 92 -6.90 12.04 -3.90
CA TRP A 92 -6.06 11.18 -3.05
C TRP A 92 -5.35 12.03 -2.00
N ARG A 93 -5.48 11.65 -0.73
CA ARG A 93 -4.80 12.31 0.40
C ARG A 93 -4.10 11.30 1.26
N ASN A 94 -2.88 11.64 1.69
CA ASN A 94 -2.16 10.82 2.66
C ASN A 94 -2.87 10.93 4.02
N ILE A 95 -3.34 9.81 4.55
CA ILE A 95 -4.15 9.77 5.78
C ILE A 95 -3.32 9.56 7.04
N ILE A 96 -2.01 9.37 6.90
CA ILE A 96 -1.08 9.32 8.01
C ILE A 96 -0.74 10.77 8.39
N PRO A 97 -1.06 11.24 9.62
CA PRO A 97 -0.81 12.62 9.98
C PRO A 97 0.70 12.92 9.93
N GLU A 98 1.06 14.14 9.49
CA GLU A 98 2.46 14.57 9.31
C GLU A 98 3.38 14.20 10.49
N PRO A 99 2.99 14.40 11.77
CA PRO A 99 3.85 14.06 12.90
C PRO A 99 4.19 12.57 13.03
N PHE A 100 3.48 11.67 12.32
CA PHE A 100 3.65 10.22 12.42
C PHE A 100 4.20 9.58 11.14
N ARG A 101 4.33 10.32 10.04
CA ARG A 101 4.85 9.75 8.78
C ARG A 101 6.25 9.15 8.93
N PHE A 102 7.06 9.67 9.86
CA PHE A 102 8.39 9.14 10.15
C PHE A 102 8.37 7.67 10.60
N LEU A 103 7.27 7.18 11.19
CA LEU A 103 7.13 5.79 11.63
C LEU A 103 7.04 4.81 10.47
N LEU A 104 6.62 5.30 9.30
CA LEU A 104 6.49 4.53 8.06
C LEU A 104 7.61 4.84 7.06
N PHE A 105 8.64 5.56 7.50
CA PHE A 105 9.77 5.95 6.69
C PHE A 105 11.03 5.20 7.12
N ASN A 106 11.83 4.76 6.14
CA ASN A 106 13.11 4.08 6.33
C ASN A 106 13.02 2.81 7.20
N ILE A 107 11.92 2.07 7.08
CA ILE A 107 11.67 0.82 7.78
C ILE A 107 12.70 -0.22 7.31
N ASP A 108 13.33 -0.91 8.25
CA ASP A 108 14.19 -2.05 7.96
C ASP A 108 13.33 -3.28 7.62
N GLY A 109 13.08 -3.47 6.31
CA GLY A 109 12.18 -4.51 5.80
C GLY A 109 12.68 -5.90 6.17
N CYS A 110 13.99 -6.11 6.03
CA CYS A 110 14.67 -7.35 6.44
C CYS A 110 14.46 -7.68 7.92
N LYS A 111 14.63 -6.69 8.80
CA LYS A 111 14.43 -6.90 10.25
C LYS A 111 12.97 -7.17 10.59
N MET A 112 12.05 -6.48 9.93
CA MET A 112 10.61 -6.62 10.21
C MET A 112 10.05 -7.96 9.73
N ALA A 113 10.55 -8.46 8.60
CA ALA A 113 10.12 -9.70 7.98
C ALA A 113 10.92 -10.93 8.37
N HIS A 114 12.11 -10.75 8.97
CA HIS A 114 13.05 -11.82 9.28
C HIS A 114 13.40 -12.70 8.07
N ASN A 115 13.46 -12.11 6.86
CA ASN A 115 13.53 -12.85 5.60
C ASN A 115 14.79 -12.58 4.78
N CYS A 116 15.74 -11.80 5.30
CA CYS A 116 16.99 -11.53 4.61
C CYS A 116 18.10 -12.54 5.00
N PRO A 117 19.01 -12.86 4.07
CA PRO A 117 19.14 -12.25 2.73
C PRO A 117 18.06 -12.71 1.73
N LEU A 118 17.59 -11.80 0.88
CA LEU A 118 16.63 -12.12 -0.19
C LEU A 118 17.41 -12.75 -1.35
N THR A 119 17.48 -14.08 -1.36
CA THR A 119 18.16 -14.82 -2.43
C THR A 119 17.45 -14.69 -3.77
N LYS A 120 18.18 -14.94 -4.85
CA LYS A 120 17.58 -15.05 -6.19
C LYS A 120 16.56 -16.19 -6.22
N GLY A 121 15.41 -15.98 -6.86
CA GLY A 121 14.33 -16.97 -6.94
C GLY A 121 13.05 -16.53 -6.24
N ASP A 122 12.18 -17.50 -5.96
CA ASP A 122 10.91 -17.28 -5.27
C ASP A 122 11.12 -16.76 -3.85
N LEU A 123 10.32 -15.76 -3.49
CA LEU A 123 10.28 -15.16 -2.17
C LEU A 123 8.84 -15.18 -1.65
N GLU A 124 8.69 -15.61 -0.39
CA GLU A 124 7.46 -15.45 0.37
C GLU A 124 7.75 -14.56 1.56
N LEU A 125 6.98 -13.47 1.67
CA LEU A 125 7.22 -12.44 2.65
C LEU A 125 5.95 -12.24 3.47
N ILE A 126 6.08 -12.43 4.79
CA ILE A 126 5.01 -12.22 5.76
C ILE A 126 5.42 -11.05 6.64
N LEU A 127 4.77 -9.92 6.44
CA LEU A 127 5.05 -8.67 7.16
C LEU A 127 3.99 -8.47 8.25
N PRO A 128 4.37 -8.47 9.54
CA PRO A 128 3.48 -8.01 10.59
C PRO A 128 3.32 -6.49 10.47
N LEU A 129 2.18 -6.05 9.93
CA LEU A 129 1.83 -4.65 9.78
C LEU A 129 0.59 -4.36 10.62
N ASN A 130 0.80 -4.15 11.91
CA ASN A 130 -0.27 -3.84 12.86
C ASN A 130 -0.52 -2.32 12.88
N LEU A 131 -1.48 -1.86 12.09
CA LEU A 131 -1.86 -0.45 12.03
C LEU A 131 -2.90 -0.07 13.10
N TYR A 132 -3.40 -1.01 13.90
CA TYR A 132 -4.33 -0.73 15.01
C TYR A 132 -3.77 0.31 15.99
N LYS A 133 -2.45 0.27 16.24
CA LYS A 133 -1.77 1.26 17.09
C LYS A 133 -1.89 2.70 16.56
N TYR A 134 -2.20 2.84 15.28
CA TYR A 134 -2.39 4.10 14.59
C TYR A 134 -3.87 4.35 14.23
N ALA A 135 -4.79 3.45 14.59
CA ALA A 135 -6.21 3.58 14.27
C ALA A 135 -6.82 4.89 14.79
N ILE A 136 -6.41 5.35 15.97
CA ILE A 136 -6.82 6.64 16.54
C ILE A 136 -6.45 7.81 15.62
N LEU A 137 -5.32 7.72 14.92
CA LEU A 137 -4.86 8.74 13.98
C LEU A 137 -5.64 8.68 12.67
N LEU A 138 -5.93 7.48 12.18
CA LEU A 138 -6.66 7.24 10.94
C LEU A 138 -8.12 7.74 11.03
N ASN A 139 -8.76 7.55 12.18
CA ASN A 139 -10.15 7.98 12.40
C ASN A 139 -10.30 9.51 12.47
N SER A 140 -9.22 10.24 12.73
CA SER A 140 -9.22 11.71 12.74
C SER A 140 -8.98 12.33 11.36
N SER A 141 -8.35 11.57 10.44
CA SER A 141 -8.00 12.00 9.08
C SER A 141 -9.11 11.70 8.06
N ILE A 142 -10.04 10.80 8.40
CA ILE A 142 -11.20 10.44 7.58
C ILE A 142 -12.43 11.19 8.14
N LYS A 143 -12.67 12.41 7.64
CA LYS A 143 -13.91 13.17 7.85
C LYS A 143 -14.50 13.55 6.51
#